data_AF-A0A968DHD5-F1
#
_entry.id   AF-A0A968DHD5-F1
#
_cell.length_a   1.000
_cell.length_b   1.000
_cell.length_c   1.000
_cell.angle_alpha   90.00
_cell.angle_beta   90.00
_cell.angle_gamma   90.00
#
_symmetry.space_group_name_H-M   'P 1'
#
loop_
_entity.id
_entity.type
_entity.pdbx_description
1 polymer ?
#
loop_
_entity_poly.entity_id
_entity_poly.type
_entity_poly.pdbx_seq_one_letter_code
_entity_poly.pdbx_strand_id
1 'polypeptide(L)'
;MCEHIPAQELPNEEFPLLLTTGRVLYHWHGAEMTRRVDGLLALYPESQVELNTEDALKFGIGKGAQVRLTSRRGEMVAKAFVTDRI
;
A
#
# COMPACT_ATOMS: atom_id res chain seq x y z
N MET A 1 -23.33 19.21 -15.93
CA MET A 1 -22.81 19.25 -14.55
C MET A 1 -22.54 17.80 -14.16
N CYS A 2 -21.31 17.44 -13.83
CA CYS A 2 -21.00 16.05 -13.48
C CYS A 2 -21.33 15.89 -11.99
N GLU A 3 -22.27 15.01 -11.65
CA GLU A 3 -22.60 14.70 -10.25
C GLU A 3 -21.45 13.91 -9.63
N HIS A 4 -21.08 14.27 -8.40
CA HIS A 4 -20.03 13.59 -7.67
C HIS A 4 -20.53 12.23 -7.18
N ILE A 5 -19.89 11.16 -7.64
CA ILE A 5 -20.17 9.79 -7.20
C ILE A 5 -19.15 9.44 -6.11
N PRO A 6 -19.59 9.10 -4.87
CA PRO A 6 -18.66 8.74 -3.80
C PRO A 6 -17.95 7.41 -4.09
N ALA A 7 -16.84 7.16 -3.40
CA ALA A 7 -16.14 5.89 -3.46
C ALA A 7 -17.09 4.74 -3.09
N GLN A 8 -17.09 3.68 -3.90
CA GLN A 8 -17.98 2.53 -3.69
C GLN A 8 -17.61 1.72 -2.44
N GLU A 9 -16.37 1.86 -1.96
CA GLU A 9 -15.86 1.14 -0.80
C GLU A 9 -15.33 2.12 0.27
N LEU A 10 -16.25 2.61 1.10
CA LEU A 10 -15.89 3.39 2.28
C LEU A 10 -15.48 2.49 3.45
N PRO A 11 -14.62 2.99 4.36
CA PRO A 11 -14.26 2.29 5.59
C PRO A 11 -15.48 1.95 6.43
N ASN A 12 -15.43 0.79 7.10
CA ASN A 12 -16.45 0.33 8.04
C ASN A 12 -15.77 -0.38 9.23
N GLU A 13 -16.55 -0.96 10.13
CA GLU A 13 -16.01 -1.64 11.32
C GLU A 13 -15.09 -2.83 11.00
N GLU A 14 -15.31 -3.52 9.88
CA GLU A 14 -14.51 -4.66 9.43
C GLU A 14 -13.24 -4.22 8.67
N PHE A 15 -13.34 -3.13 7.90
CA PHE A 15 -12.27 -2.53 7.11
C PHE A 15 -12.12 -1.06 7.49
N PRO A 16 -11.45 -0.75 8.62
CA PRO A 16 -11.41 0.60 9.18
C PRO A 16 -10.44 1.55 8.47
N LEU A 17 -9.62 1.02 7.56
CA LEU A 17 -8.58 1.79 6.85
C LEU A 17 -8.96 2.03 5.40
N LEU A 18 -8.57 3.19 4.87
CA LEU A 18 -8.66 3.49 3.45
C LEU A 18 -7.36 3.08 2.75
N LEU A 19 -7.45 2.15 1.80
CA LEU A 19 -6.33 1.78 0.95
C LEU A 19 -6.29 2.66 -0.30
N THR A 20 -5.15 3.28 -0.55
CA THR A 20 -4.87 3.98 -1.81
C THR A 20 -3.68 3.33 -2.50
N THR A 21 -3.65 3.40 -3.83
CA THR A 21 -2.53 2.88 -4.62
C THR A 21 -1.79 4.04 -5.27
N GLY A 22 -0.47 4.06 -5.10
CA GLY A 22 0.43 5.04 -5.69
C GLY A 22 1.34 4.43 -6.75
N ARG A 23 2.21 5.25 -7.32
CA ARG A 23 3.31 4.81 -8.18
C ARG A 23 4.63 5.18 -7.53
N VAL A 24 5.61 4.29 -7.68
CA VAL A 24 6.99 4.57 -7.31
C VAL A 24 7.77 4.95 -8.56
N LEU A 25 8.78 5.80 -8.41
CA LEU A 25 9.60 6.29 -9.52
C LEU A 25 10.25 5.16 -10.33
N TYR A 26 10.64 4.08 -9.66
CA TYR A 26 11.46 3.00 -10.24
C TYR A 26 10.68 1.97 -11.06
N HIS A 27 9.36 1.88 -10.87
CA HIS A 27 8.53 0.85 -11.50
C HIS A 27 7.36 1.44 -12.27
N TRP A 28 7.23 0.97 -13.50
CA TRP A 28 6.17 1.41 -14.41
C TRP A 28 5.00 0.41 -14.42
N HIS A 29 3.80 0.88 -14.05
CA HIS A 29 2.57 0.09 -13.95
C HIS A 29 2.77 -1.24 -13.19
N GLY A 30 2.48 -2.39 -13.82
CA GLY A 30 2.65 -3.72 -13.23
C GLY A 30 4.11 -4.18 -13.13
N ALA A 31 5.06 -3.33 -13.53
CA ALA A 31 6.50 -3.57 -13.46
C ALA A 31 7.02 -4.76 -14.31
N GLU A 32 6.22 -5.27 -15.24
CA GLU A 32 6.55 -6.35 -16.20
C GLU A 32 7.92 -6.16 -16.88
N MET A 33 8.24 -4.93 -17.28
CA MET A 33 9.51 -4.58 -17.91
C MET A 33 10.56 -4.15 -16.87
N THR A 34 10.20 -3.28 -15.94
CA THR A 34 11.15 -2.60 -15.05
C THR A 34 11.71 -3.49 -13.95
N ARG A 35 10.99 -4.54 -13.52
CA ARG A 35 11.52 -5.55 -12.58
C ARG A 35 12.56 -6.49 -13.22
N ARG A 36 12.71 -6.49 -14.54
CA ARG A 36 13.73 -7.28 -15.26
C ARG A 36 15.06 -6.55 -15.41
N VAL A 37 15.12 -5.27 -15.04
CA VAL A 37 16.33 -4.46 -15.08
C VAL A 37 16.96 -4.49 -13.69
N ASP A 38 18.11 -5.15 -13.55
CA ASP A 38 18.76 -5.38 -12.25
C ASP A 38 18.97 -4.09 -11.44
N GLY A 39 19.37 -3.00 -12.10
CA GLY A 39 19.56 -1.70 -11.45
C GLY A 39 18.27 -1.12 -10.85
N LEU A 40 17.13 -1.28 -11.52
CA LEU A 40 15.84 -0.80 -11.01
C LEU A 40 15.29 -1.72 -9.93
N LEU A 41 15.45 -3.03 -10.10
CA LEU A 41 15.05 -4.02 -9.11
C LEU A 41 15.84 -3.84 -7.80
N ALA A 42 17.13 -3.54 -7.87
CA ALA A 42 17.95 -3.30 -6.68
C ALA A 42 17.51 -2.06 -5.89
N LEU A 43 16.97 -1.03 -6.56
CA LEU A 43 16.48 0.20 -5.91
C LEU A 43 15.15 0.00 -5.19
N TYR A 44 14.29 -0.90 -5.68
CA TYR A 44 12.98 -1.17 -5.08
C TYR A 44 12.61 -2.66 -5.22
N PRO A 45 13.23 -3.55 -4.44
CA PRO A 45 13.14 -5.00 -4.67
C PRO A 45 11.75 -5.59 -4.37
N GLU A 46 11.08 -5.05 -3.35
CA GLU A 46 9.81 -5.55 -2.84
C GLU A 46 8.74 -4.46 -2.79
N SER A 47 7.48 -4.85 -2.98
CA SER A 47 6.35 -3.93 -2.79
C SER A 47 6.18 -3.65 -1.31
N GLN A 48 6.12 -2.37 -0.96
CA GLN A 48 5.92 -1.91 0.41
C GLN A 48 4.57 -1.23 0.53
N VAL A 49 4.05 -1.20 1.76
CA VAL A 49 2.81 -0.54 2.13
C VAL A 49 3.17 0.57 3.09
N GLU A 50 2.90 1.80 2.70
CA GLU A 50 3.08 2.94 3.59
C GLU A 50 1.98 2.93 4.64
N LEU A 51 2.36 3.08 5.91
CA LEU A 51 1.43 3.12 7.03
C LEU A 51 1.74 4.33 7.93
N ASN A 52 0.71 5.07 8.34
CA ASN A 52 0.87 6.17 9.28
C ASN A 52 1.38 5.64 10.64
N THR A 53 2.22 6.42 11.32
CA THR A 53 2.81 6.03 12.62
C THR A 53 1.77 5.77 13.70
N GLU A 54 0.68 6.54 13.77
CA GLU A 54 -0.40 6.33 14.74
C GLU A 54 -1.14 5.03 14.48
N ASP A 55 -1.44 4.71 13.21
CA ASP A 55 -2.12 3.47 12.87
C ASP A 55 -1.20 2.27 13.08
N ALA A 56 0.08 2.39 12.74
CA ALA A 56 1.07 1.37 13.06
C ALA A 56 1.10 1.06 14.57
N LEU A 57 1.01 2.07 15.43
CA LEU A 57 0.93 1.88 16.88
C LEU A 57 -0.38 1.20 17.30
N LYS A 58 -1.54 1.61 16.75
CA LYS A 58 -2.85 1.01 17.05
C LYS A 58 -2.89 -0.49 16.72
N PHE A 59 -2.25 -0.88 15.60
CA PHE A 59 -2.21 -2.28 15.16
C PHE A 59 -0.97 -3.05 15.65
N GLY A 60 -0.08 -2.43 16.42
CA GLY A 60 1.15 -3.06 16.91
C GLY A 60 2.15 -3.44 15.80
N ILE A 61 2.14 -2.72 14.68
CA ILE A 61 2.96 -2.99 13.50
C ILE A 61 4.29 -2.25 13.62
N GLY A 62 5.39 -3.02 13.64
CA GLY A 62 6.75 -2.47 13.61
C GLY A 62 7.19 -2.02 12.22
N LYS A 63 8.19 -1.14 12.16
CA LYS A 63 8.87 -0.77 10.90
C LYS A 63 9.47 -2.00 10.23
N GLY A 64 9.14 -2.21 8.96
CA GLY A 64 9.64 -3.34 8.17
C GLY A 64 8.96 -4.68 8.47
N ALA A 65 7.91 -4.69 9.31
CA ALA A 65 7.15 -5.91 9.56
C ALA A 65 6.41 -6.37 8.30
N GLN A 66 6.27 -7.69 8.15
CA GLN A 66 5.45 -8.27 7.09
C GLN A 66 3.99 -8.24 7.55
N VAL A 67 3.15 -7.53 6.80
CA VAL A 67 1.74 -7.30 7.12
C VAL A 67 0.85 -7.90 6.05
N ARG A 68 -0.31 -8.42 6.47
CA ARG A 68 -1.37 -8.85 5.56
C ARG A 68 -2.44 -7.77 5.48
N LEU A 69 -2.68 -7.29 4.28
CA LEU A 69 -3.78 -6.39 3.95
C LEU A 69 -4.95 -7.24 3.46
N THR A 70 -6.13 -6.99 4.00
CA THR A 70 -7.36 -7.66 3.58
C THR A 70 -8.38 -6.59 3.19
N SER A 71 -9.07 -6.83 2.08
CA SER A 71 -10.15 -6.00 1.55
C SER A 71 -11.31 -6.91 1.14
N ARG A 72 -12.45 -6.31 0.80
CA ARG A 72 -13.61 -7.01 0.23
C ARG A 72 -13.28 -7.77 -1.07
N ARG A 73 -12.20 -7.39 -1.76
CA ARG A 73 -11.78 -7.96 -3.05
C ARG A 73 -10.70 -9.03 -2.93
N GLY A 74 -10.16 -9.26 -1.73
CA GLY A 74 -9.08 -10.21 -1.49
C GLY A 74 -8.03 -9.68 -0.53
N GLU A 75 -6.92 -10.39 -0.47
CA GLU A 75 -5.83 -10.13 0.47
C GLU A 75 -4.46 -10.12 -0.22
N MET A 76 -3.51 -9.40 0.36
CA MET A 76 -2.11 -9.39 -0.06
C MET A 76 -1.17 -9.28 1.14
N VAL A 77 0.06 -9.76 0.98
CA VAL A 77 1.11 -9.65 1.98
C VAL A 77 2.21 -8.74 1.45
N ALA A 78 2.63 -7.77 2.24
CA ALA A 78 3.66 -6.81 1.88
C ALA A 78 4.39 -6.29 3.13
N LYS A 79 5.49 -5.57 2.91
CA LYS A 79 6.28 -5.01 4.00
C LYS A 79 5.76 -3.64 4.41
N ALA A 80 5.56 -3.43 5.71
CA ALA A 80 5.11 -2.16 6.25
C ALA A 80 6.25 -1.14 6.29
N PHE A 81 6.03 0.01 5.64
CA PHE A 81 6.87 1.19 5.71
C PHE A 81 6.18 2.26 6.55
N VAL A 82 6.52 2.31 7.85
CA VAL A 82 5.87 3.26 8.78
C VAL A 82 6.49 4.64 8.64
N THR A 83 5.65 5.63 8.33
CA THR A 83 6.06 7.01 7.97
C THR A 83 5.02 8.04 8.42
N ASP A 84 5.45 9.27 8.67
CA ASP A 84 4.58 10.41 9.04
C ASP A 84 4.10 11.21 7.81
N ARG A 85 4.34 10.70 6.61
CA ARG A 85 4.01 11.38 5.34
C ARG A 85 2.57 11.20 4.88
N ILE A 86 1.87 10.22 5.44
CA ILE A 86 0.50 9.83 5.10
C ILE A 86 -0.39 9.86 6.33
#